data_AF-A0A6V8LBG0-F1
#
_entry.id   AF-A0A6V8LBG0-F1
#
_cell.length_a   1.000
_cell.length_b   1.000
_cell.length_c   1.000
_cell.angle_alpha   90.00
_cell.angle_beta   90.00
_cell.angle_gamma   90.00
#
_symmetry.space_group_name_H-M   'P 1'
#
loop_
_entity.id
_entity.type
_entity.pdbx_description
1 polymer ?
#
loop_
_entity_poly.entity_id
_entity_poly.type
_entity_poly.pdbx_seq_one_letter_code
_entity_poly.pdbx_strand_id
1 'polypeptide(L)'
;MPVHTFTLILDRRPSDEELATLFDTGCDDVTFGVEDGLPVADFDRSAPMAADAIASAVRDLDSIGVTARRLLDQDLLTLADIADRIGRSREAVRRYAAGTRGPGGFPAPVNPAREGTVFYRWSEVAPWLRDHLDIDLPKVDLVFVVANLVLQTRLHREHVPHMSALTDLLSV
;
A
#
# COMPACT_ATOMS: atom_id res chain seq x y z
N MET A 1 -13.57 14.85 -12.12
CA MET A 1 -13.28 13.56 -11.44
C MET A 1 -12.18 13.83 -10.42
N PRO A 2 -12.19 13.19 -9.24
CA PRO A 2 -11.12 13.38 -8.25
C PRO A 2 -9.78 12.86 -8.79
N VAL A 3 -8.70 13.50 -8.35
CA VAL A 3 -7.32 13.06 -8.60
C VAL A 3 -6.89 12.17 -7.43
N HIS A 4 -6.30 11.02 -7.75
CA HIS A 4 -5.80 10.05 -6.79
C HIS A 4 -4.29 9.95 -6.92
N THR A 5 -3.57 10.28 -5.85
CA THR A 5 -2.10 10.22 -5.82
C THR A 5 -1.64 8.89 -5.24
N PHE A 6 -0.76 8.18 -5.95
CA PHE A 6 -0.19 6.91 -5.49
C PHE A 6 1.11 6.57 -6.19
N THR A 7 1.92 5.75 -5.53
CA THR A 7 3.22 5.30 -6.04
C THR A 7 3.21 3.80 -6.28
N LEU A 8 3.65 3.39 -7.46
CA LEU A 8 3.88 2.00 -7.84
C LEU A 8 5.37 1.71 -7.85
N ILE A 9 5.77 0.60 -7.24
CA ILE A 9 7.11 0.04 -7.39
C ILE A 9 7.11 -0.84 -8.63
N LEU A 10 8.06 -0.62 -9.52
CA LEU A 10 8.17 -1.30 -10.81
C LEU A 10 9.22 -2.42 -10.76
N ASP A 11 9.17 -3.32 -11.73
CA ASP A 11 10.17 -4.36 -11.93
C ASP A 11 11.46 -3.81 -12.55
N ARG A 12 11.35 -2.77 -13.37
CA ARG A 12 12.45 -2.05 -14.02
C ARG A 12 12.02 -0.61 -14.32
N ARG A 13 12.99 0.22 -14.72
CA ARG A 13 12.67 1.51 -15.34
C ARG A 13 12.17 1.31 -16.79
N PRO A 14 11.20 2.11 -17.25
CA PRO A 14 10.89 2.21 -18.67
C PRO A 14 12.09 2.79 -19.45
N SER A 15 12.21 2.42 -20.72
CA SER A 15 13.12 3.06 -21.69
C SER A 15 12.54 4.37 -22.21
N ASP A 16 13.36 5.21 -22.85
CA ASP A 16 12.90 6.48 -23.42
C ASP A 16 11.81 6.26 -24.51
N GLU A 17 11.88 5.16 -25.27
CA GLU A 17 10.88 4.81 -26.28
C GLU A 17 9.54 4.39 -25.64
N GLU A 18 9.60 3.65 -24.54
CA GLU A 18 8.42 3.26 -23.76
C GLU A 18 7.77 4.49 -23.09
N LEU A 19 8.58 5.43 -22.59
CA LEU A 19 8.08 6.71 -22.06
C LEU A 19 7.39 7.56 -23.12
N ALA A 20 7.98 7.65 -24.32
CA ALA A 20 7.35 8.34 -25.45
C ALA A 20 6.00 7.69 -25.82
N THR A 21 5.95 6.35 -25.82
CA THR A 21 4.70 5.60 -26.09
C THR A 21 3.62 5.90 -25.04
N LEU A 22 3.96 5.94 -23.75
CA LEU A 22 3.02 6.33 -22.70
C LEU A 22 2.48 7.74 -22.91
N PHE A 23 3.35 8.69 -23.22
CA PHE A 23 2.95 10.07 -23.47
C PHE A 23 2.01 10.17 -24.67
N ASP A 24 2.32 9.49 -25.78
CA ASP A 24 1.49 9.50 -27.00
C ASP A 24 0.13 8.83 -26.80
N THR A 25 0.02 7.89 -25.85
CA THR A 25 -1.27 7.30 -25.44
C THR A 25 -2.06 8.15 -24.45
N GLY A 26 -1.53 9.31 -24.06
CA GLY A 26 -2.18 10.27 -23.16
C GLY A 26 -1.95 10.00 -21.67
N CYS A 27 -0.97 9.17 -21.32
CA CYS A 27 -0.52 8.97 -19.94
C CYS A 27 0.54 10.03 -19.58
N ASP A 28 0.10 11.25 -19.34
CA ASP A 28 0.94 12.41 -18.96
C ASP A 28 0.92 12.71 -17.45
N ASP A 29 0.24 11.86 -16.67
CA ASP A 29 -0.02 12.03 -15.24
C ASP A 29 0.89 11.17 -14.34
N VAL A 30 2.05 10.77 -14.89
CA VAL A 30 3.02 9.90 -14.23
C VAL A 30 4.43 10.49 -14.22
N THR A 31 5.10 10.39 -13.08
CA THR A 31 6.52 10.72 -12.91
C THR A 31 7.30 9.47 -12.55
N PHE A 32 8.38 9.18 -13.29
CA PHE A 32 9.24 8.02 -13.02
C PHE A 32 10.47 8.39 -12.20
N GLY A 33 10.77 7.58 -11.19
CA GLY A 33 11.80 7.85 -10.20
C GLY A 33 12.61 6.63 -9.80
N VAL A 34 13.44 6.82 -8.77
CA VAL A 34 14.07 5.73 -7.99
C VAL A 34 13.99 6.10 -6.52
N GLU A 35 13.43 5.20 -5.71
CA GLU A 35 13.37 5.32 -4.26
C GLU A 35 14.13 4.15 -3.63
N ASP A 36 15.15 4.43 -2.81
CA ASP A 36 15.99 3.41 -2.17
C ASP A 36 16.52 2.32 -3.14
N GLY A 37 16.82 2.73 -4.37
CA GLY A 37 17.31 1.84 -5.43
C GLY A 37 16.22 1.07 -6.18
N LEU A 38 14.95 1.26 -5.84
CA LEU A 38 13.81 0.65 -6.52
C LEU A 38 13.22 1.61 -7.57
N PRO A 39 13.02 1.18 -8.82
CA PRO A 39 12.26 1.95 -9.81
C PRO A 39 10.83 2.21 -9.34
N VAL A 40 10.36 3.45 -9.44
CA VAL A 40 9.01 3.85 -9.05
C VAL A 40 8.31 4.66 -10.14
N ALA A 41 6.98 4.65 -10.11
CA ALA A 41 6.11 5.54 -10.86
C ALA A 41 5.12 6.21 -9.90
N ASP A 42 5.18 7.54 -9.81
CA ASP A 42 4.28 8.38 -9.04
C ASP A 42 3.17 8.89 -9.95
N PHE A 43 1.93 8.55 -9.63
CA PHE A 43 0.76 8.93 -10.42
C PHE A 43 -0.07 9.99 -9.70
N ASP A 44 -0.63 10.91 -10.47
CA ASP A 44 -1.71 11.83 -10.08
C ASP A 44 -2.93 11.57 -10.99
N ARG A 45 -3.54 10.39 -10.84
CA ARG A 45 -4.53 9.87 -11.80
C ARG A 45 -5.94 10.36 -11.52
N SER A 46 -6.58 10.94 -12.53
CA SER A 46 -8.00 11.34 -12.49
C SER A 46 -8.91 10.14 -12.77
N ALA A 47 -9.76 9.76 -11.81
CA ALA A 47 -10.65 8.61 -11.92
C ALA A 47 -11.87 8.74 -11.00
N PRO A 48 -12.98 8.00 -11.21
CA PRO A 48 -14.15 8.09 -10.34
C PRO A 48 -13.82 7.59 -8.93
N MET A 49 -13.07 6.50 -8.84
CA MET A 49 -12.61 5.87 -7.60
C MET A 49 -11.10 5.58 -7.64
N ALA A 50 -10.46 5.49 -6.48
CA ALA A 50 -9.04 5.15 -6.36
C ALA A 50 -8.71 3.79 -7.02
N ALA A 51 -9.62 2.81 -6.89
CA ALA A 51 -9.45 1.50 -7.51
C ALA A 51 -9.41 1.58 -9.04
N ASP A 52 -10.25 2.43 -9.65
CA ASP A 52 -10.23 2.67 -11.10
C ASP A 52 -8.94 3.35 -11.53
N ALA A 53 -8.48 4.32 -10.73
CA ALA A 53 -7.23 5.05 -10.95
C ALA A 53 -6.05 4.08 -11.02
N ILE A 54 -5.87 3.28 -9.97
CA ILE A 54 -4.80 2.29 -9.85
C ILE A 54 -4.89 1.25 -10.96
N ALA A 55 -6.09 0.70 -11.22
CA ALA A 55 -6.28 -0.31 -12.26
C ALA A 55 -5.97 0.23 -13.66
N SER A 56 -6.30 1.49 -13.97
CA SER A 56 -5.95 2.12 -15.24
C SER A 56 -4.44 2.39 -15.36
N ALA A 57 -3.81 2.94 -14.33
CA ALA A 57 -2.36 3.18 -14.32
C ALA A 57 -1.54 1.90 -14.51
N VAL A 58 -1.96 0.81 -13.86
CA VAL A 58 -1.32 -0.50 -14.01
C VAL A 58 -1.47 -1.03 -15.45
N ARG A 59 -2.62 -0.83 -16.09
CA ARG A 59 -2.83 -1.21 -17.51
C ARG A 59 -1.97 -0.39 -18.46
N ASP A 60 -1.80 0.90 -18.18
CA ASP A 60 -0.95 1.77 -18.99
C ASP A 60 0.52 1.29 -18.91
N LEU A 61 1.02 0.94 -17.72
CA LEU A 61 2.34 0.32 -17.56
C LEU A 61 2.47 -1.05 -18.26
N ASP A 62 1.45 -1.91 -18.14
CA ASP A 62 1.45 -3.21 -18.81
C ASP A 62 1.53 -3.06 -20.34
N SER A 63 0.93 -2.01 -20.90
CA SER A 63 0.89 -1.74 -22.35
C SER A 63 2.28 -1.51 -22.96
N ILE A 64 3.22 -1.03 -22.15
CA ILE A 64 4.62 -0.82 -22.53
C ILE A 64 5.55 -1.91 -21.98
N GLY A 65 4.99 -3.01 -21.46
CA GLY A 65 5.77 -4.14 -20.94
C GLY A 65 6.52 -3.85 -19.64
N VAL A 66 6.05 -2.89 -18.83
CA VAL A 66 6.57 -2.58 -17.49
C VAL A 66 5.60 -3.11 -16.44
N THR A 67 6.11 -3.87 -15.47
CA THR A 67 5.25 -4.52 -14.48
C THR A 67 5.24 -3.76 -13.17
N ALA A 68 4.07 -3.28 -12.75
CA ALA A 68 3.85 -2.83 -11.38
C ALA A 68 3.94 -4.03 -10.41
N ARG A 69 4.95 -4.02 -9.54
CA ARG A 69 5.22 -5.09 -8.58
C ARG A 69 4.42 -4.93 -7.30
N ARG A 70 4.34 -3.69 -6.80
CA ARG A 70 3.72 -3.33 -5.52
C ARG A 70 3.15 -1.93 -5.63
N LEU A 71 2.15 -1.67 -4.81
CA LEU A 71 1.70 -0.31 -4.52
C LEU A 71 2.22 0.07 -3.13
N LEU A 72 2.72 1.29 -2.98
CA LEU A 72 3.10 1.83 -1.67
C LEU A 72 1.85 2.16 -0.85
N ASP A 73 1.35 1.16 -0.10
CA ASP A 73 0.15 1.29 0.74
C ASP A 73 0.39 1.99 2.09
N GLN A 74 1.66 2.14 2.49
CA GLN A 74 2.08 2.69 3.77
C GLN A 74 1.40 2.05 4.99
N ASP A 75 1.00 0.78 4.88
CA ASP A 75 0.22 0.05 5.89
C ASP A 75 1.11 -0.64 6.93
N LEU A 76 2.30 -1.12 6.56
CA LEU A 76 3.20 -1.79 7.50
C LEU A 76 4.08 -0.80 8.24
N LEU A 77 3.90 -0.71 9.57
CA LEU A 77 4.61 0.23 10.42
C LEU A 77 5.23 -0.43 11.65
N THR A 78 6.36 0.10 12.09
CA THR A 78 6.87 -0.16 13.44
C THR A 78 6.16 0.72 14.47
N LEU A 79 6.35 0.41 15.76
CA LEU A 79 5.87 1.28 16.84
C LEU A 79 6.52 2.68 16.81
N ALA A 80 7.71 2.81 16.22
CA ALA A 80 8.36 4.11 16.05
C ALA A 80 7.62 4.92 14.99
N ASP A 81 7.36 4.33 13.82
CA ASP A 81 6.64 5.00 12.73
C ASP A 81 5.22 5.40 13.16
N ILE A 82 4.53 4.53 13.92
CA ILE A 82 3.23 4.85 14.51
C ILE A 82 3.34 6.06 15.44
N ALA A 83 4.35 6.08 16.32
CA ALA A 83 4.55 7.15 17.27
C ALA A 83 4.79 8.50 16.58
N ASP A 84 5.62 8.50 15.54
CA ASP A 84 5.90 9.68 14.72
C ASP A 84 4.64 10.19 14.02
N ARG A 85 3.83 9.29 13.42
CA ARG A 85 2.56 9.64 12.77
C ARG A 85 1.57 10.33 13.70
N ILE A 86 1.52 9.94 14.98
CA ILE A 86 0.56 10.49 15.95
C ILE A 86 1.16 11.55 16.88
N GLY A 87 2.41 11.96 16.66
CA GLY A 87 3.10 12.95 17.48
C GLY A 87 3.26 12.51 18.95
N ARG A 88 3.51 11.22 19.20
CA ARG A 88 3.71 10.65 20.55
C ARG A 88 5.09 10.01 20.65
N SER A 89 5.50 9.69 21.89
CA SER A 89 6.73 8.93 22.08
C SER A 89 6.54 7.46 21.76
N ARG A 90 7.58 6.81 21.23
CA ARG A 90 7.62 5.35 21.01
C ARG A 90 7.23 4.57 22.26
N GLU A 91 7.66 5.02 23.44
CA GLU A 91 7.32 4.38 24.71
C GLU A 91 5.82 4.48 25.04
N ALA A 92 5.15 5.56 24.65
CA ALA A 92 3.71 5.66 24.82
C ALA A 92 2.98 4.61 23.97
N VAL A 93 3.36 4.47 22.71
CA VAL A 93 2.77 3.48 21.79
C VAL A 93 3.08 2.05 22.24
N ARG A 94 4.30 1.79 22.72
CA ARG A 94 4.68 0.49 23.30
C ARG A 94 3.77 0.10 24.46
N ARG A 95 3.39 1.04 25.32
CA ARG A 95 2.46 0.75 26.44
C ARG A 95 1.04 0.47 25.98
N TYR A 96 0.58 1.10 24.89
CA TYR A 96 -0.70 0.74 24.25
C TYR A 96 -0.65 -0.70 23.74
N ALA A 97 0.38 -1.04 22.97
CA ALA A 97 0.60 -2.38 22.43
C ALA A 97 0.71 -3.45 23.53
N ALA A 98 1.36 -3.13 24.66
CA ALA A 98 1.48 -4.04 25.80
C ALA A 98 0.21 -4.12 26.67
N GLY A 99 -0.84 -3.34 26.37
CA GLY A 99 -2.06 -3.27 27.19
C GLY A 99 -1.84 -2.67 28.59
N THR A 100 -0.67 -2.07 28.84
CA THR A 100 -0.33 -1.44 30.13
C THR A 100 -0.83 0.01 30.22
N ARG A 101 -1.37 0.54 29.12
CA ARG A 101 -2.02 1.85 29.04
C ARG A 101 -3.17 1.80 28.04
N GLY A 102 -4.27 2.47 28.38
CA GLY A 102 -5.49 2.46 27.58
C GLY A 102 -6.36 1.21 27.85
N PRO A 103 -7.40 0.97 27.05
CA PRO A 103 -8.38 -0.10 27.29
C PRO A 103 -7.88 -1.51 26.93
N GLY A 104 -6.65 -1.65 26.42
CA GLY A 104 -6.15 -2.90 25.85
C GLY A 104 -6.68 -3.16 24.44
N GLY A 105 -6.45 -4.37 23.92
CA GLY A 105 -6.92 -4.75 22.58
C GLY A 105 -6.22 -4.02 21.43
N PHE A 106 -5.03 -3.46 21.66
CA PHE A 106 -4.22 -2.90 20.59
C PHE A 106 -3.96 -3.98 19.51
N PRO A 107 -4.04 -3.65 18.21
CA PRO A 107 -3.89 -4.64 17.14
C PRO A 107 -2.61 -5.45 17.28
N ALA A 108 -2.73 -6.76 17.02
CA ALA A 108 -1.60 -7.66 17.06
C ALA A 108 -0.61 -7.30 15.93
N PRO A 109 0.69 -7.50 16.14
CA PRO A 109 1.65 -7.34 15.06
C PRO A 109 1.43 -8.37 13.95
N VAL A 110 1.79 -8.01 12.72
CA VAL A 110 1.72 -8.89 11.54
C VAL A 110 2.68 -10.07 11.66
N ASN A 111 3.77 -9.90 12.43
CA ASN A 111 4.81 -10.90 12.64
C ASN A 111 5.07 -11.13 14.15
N PRO A 112 4.12 -11.73 14.89
CA PRO A 112 4.18 -11.80 16.36
C PRO A 112 5.30 -12.71 16.90
N ALA A 113 5.70 -13.73 16.13
CA ALA A 113 6.69 -14.73 16.56
C ALA A 113 8.12 -14.44 16.06
N ARG A 114 8.35 -13.30 15.41
CA ARG A 114 9.65 -12.98 14.80
C ARG A 114 10.58 -12.30 15.81
N GLU A 115 11.79 -12.82 15.96
CA GLU A 115 12.87 -12.08 16.61
C GLU A 115 13.32 -10.89 15.73
N GLY A 116 13.42 -9.70 16.31
CA GLY A 116 13.84 -8.47 15.63
C GLY A 116 12.71 -7.45 15.44
N THR A 117 12.69 -6.77 14.29
CA THR A 117 11.71 -5.70 14.01
C THR A 117 10.30 -6.26 13.85
N VAL A 118 9.36 -5.63 14.55
CA VAL A 118 7.94 -5.99 14.58
C VAL A 118 7.12 -4.93 13.85
N PHE A 119 6.23 -5.38 12.97
CA PHE A 119 5.36 -4.54 12.16
C PHE A 119 3.90 -4.71 12.56
N TYR A 120 3.13 -3.64 12.39
CA TYR A 120 1.71 -3.52 12.67
C TYR A 120 1.03 -2.94 11.44
N ARG A 121 -0.25 -3.25 11.26
CA ARG A 121 -1.06 -2.67 10.18
C ARG A 121 -1.63 -1.34 10.61
N TRP A 122 -1.33 -0.29 9.86
CA TRP A 122 -1.91 1.03 10.09
C TRP A 122 -3.43 1.02 9.87
N SER A 123 -3.92 0.24 8.91
CA SER A 123 -5.33 -0.03 8.67
C SER A 123 -6.08 -0.60 9.88
N GLU A 124 -5.39 -1.28 10.80
CA GLU A 124 -5.95 -1.79 12.05
C GLU A 124 -5.68 -0.84 13.24
N VAL A 125 -4.48 -0.27 13.29
CA VAL A 125 -4.04 0.61 14.38
C VAL A 125 -4.75 1.95 14.37
N ALA A 126 -4.94 2.58 13.20
CA ALA A 126 -5.56 3.89 13.10
C ALA A 126 -7.02 3.89 13.60
N PRO A 127 -7.89 2.92 13.23
CA PRO A 127 -9.20 2.78 13.86
C PRO A 127 -9.13 2.61 15.38
N TRP A 128 -8.26 1.73 15.87
CA TRP A 128 -8.14 1.52 17.32
C TRP A 128 -7.76 2.82 18.05
N LEU A 129 -6.82 3.60 17.50
CA LEU A 129 -6.39 4.88 18.07
C LEU A 129 -7.50 5.93 18.05
N ARG A 130 -8.28 6.02 16.97
CA ARG A 130 -9.46 6.90 16.91
C ARG A 130 -10.48 6.53 17.97
N ASP A 131 -10.86 5.26 18.00
CA ASP A 131 -11.99 4.79 18.79
C ASP A 131 -11.70 4.78 20.30
N HIS A 132 -10.43 4.61 20.69
CA HIS A 132 -10.06 4.42 22.10
C HIS A 132 -9.23 5.55 22.70
N LEU A 133 -8.55 6.37 21.88
CA LEU A 133 -7.68 7.45 22.35
C LEU A 133 -8.10 8.83 21.84
N ASP A 134 -9.22 8.92 21.10
CA ASP A 134 -9.78 10.18 20.57
C ASP A 134 -8.75 10.98 19.75
N ILE A 135 -7.89 10.26 19.02
CA ILE A 135 -6.91 10.87 18.12
C ILE A 135 -7.59 11.07 16.77
N ASP A 136 -7.75 12.31 16.34
CA ASP A 136 -8.28 12.63 15.02
C ASP A 136 -7.29 12.18 13.93
N LEU A 137 -7.64 11.11 13.22
CA LEU A 137 -6.83 10.51 12.15
C LEU A 137 -7.67 10.42 10.88
N PRO A 138 -7.09 10.69 9.71
CA PRO A 138 -7.76 10.42 8.44
C PRO A 138 -8.21 8.95 8.36
N LYS A 139 -9.35 8.72 7.71
CA LYS A 139 -9.81 7.36 7.44
C LYS A 139 -8.80 6.68 6.51
N VAL A 140 -8.34 5.49 6.89
CA VAL A 140 -7.48 4.66 6.03
C VAL A 140 -8.32 4.17 4.86
N ASP A 141 -7.86 4.43 3.64
CA ASP A 141 -8.47 3.87 2.45
C ASP A 141 -7.92 2.46 2.19
N LEU A 142 -8.76 1.45 2.44
CA LEU A 142 -8.40 0.04 2.27
C LEU A 142 -8.17 -0.35 0.81
N VAL A 143 -8.58 0.48 -0.16
CA VAL A 143 -8.32 0.25 -1.58
C VAL A 143 -6.83 0.07 -1.84
N PHE A 144 -5.96 0.86 -1.20
CA PHE A 144 -4.52 0.80 -1.40
C PHE A 144 -3.94 -0.52 -0.91
N VAL A 145 -4.37 -0.98 0.27
CA VAL A 145 -3.96 -2.27 0.85
C VAL A 145 -4.40 -3.42 -0.05
N VAL A 146 -5.68 -3.43 -0.47
CA VAL A 146 -6.22 -4.48 -1.34
C VAL A 146 -5.54 -4.46 -2.70
N ALA A 147 -5.35 -3.28 -3.31
CA ALA A 147 -4.67 -3.14 -4.59
C ALA A 147 -3.23 -3.67 -4.52
N ASN A 148 -2.47 -3.36 -3.46
CA ASN A 148 -1.13 -3.90 -3.28
C ASN A 148 -1.14 -5.43 -3.19
N LEU A 149 -2.06 -6.02 -2.42
CA LEU A 149 -2.20 -7.48 -2.32
C LEU A 149 -2.59 -8.13 -3.65
N VAL A 150 -3.47 -7.48 -4.43
CA VAL A 150 -3.83 -7.95 -5.78
C VAL A 150 -2.62 -7.90 -6.72
N LEU A 151 -1.84 -6.83 -6.70
CA LEU A 151 -0.61 -6.72 -7.50
C LEU A 151 0.39 -7.80 -7.15
N GLN A 152 0.63 -8.04 -5.85
CA GLN A 152 1.53 -9.10 -5.40
C GLN A 152 1.02 -10.49 -5.82
N THR A 153 -0.29 -10.73 -5.71
CA THR A 153 -0.92 -11.96 -6.18
C THR A 153 -0.70 -12.15 -7.68
N ARG A 154 -0.84 -11.08 -8.48
CA ARG A 154 -0.63 -11.10 -9.94
C ARG A 154 0.76 -11.61 -10.32
N LEU A 155 1.79 -11.30 -9.53
CA LEU A 155 3.16 -11.76 -9.78
C LEU A 155 3.37 -13.26 -9.54
N HIS A 156 2.59 -13.85 -8.64
CA HIS A 156 2.75 -15.25 -8.23
C HIS A 156 1.76 -16.19 -8.92
N ARG A 157 0.70 -15.67 -9.55
CA ARG A 157 -0.43 -16.44 -10.10
C ARG A 157 -0.02 -17.62 -10.98
N GLU A 158 1.04 -17.48 -11.79
CA GLU A 158 1.50 -18.51 -12.73
C GLU A 158 2.23 -19.66 -12.04
N HIS A 159 2.67 -19.45 -10.80
CA HIS A 159 3.42 -20.41 -9.99
C HIS A 159 2.55 -21.12 -8.95
N VAL A 160 1.25 -20.80 -8.88
CA VAL A 160 0.31 -21.37 -7.90
C VAL A 160 -0.69 -22.26 -8.63
N PRO A 161 -0.55 -23.60 -8.53
CA PRO A 161 -1.56 -24.52 -9.03
C PRO A 161 -2.91 -24.25 -8.39
N HIS A 162 -3.99 -24.39 -9.15
CA HIS A 162 -5.37 -24.21 -8.67
C HIS A 162 -5.66 -22.84 -8.03
N MET A 163 -5.10 -21.76 -8.59
CA MET A 163 -5.30 -20.37 -8.12
C MET A 163 -6.78 -19.99 -7.94
N SER A 164 -7.71 -20.59 -8.70
CA SER A 164 -9.14 -20.35 -8.56
C SER A 164 -9.66 -20.60 -7.14
N ALA A 165 -9.16 -21.63 -6.45
CA ALA A 165 -9.56 -21.93 -5.07
C ALA A 165 -9.23 -20.79 -4.09
N LEU A 166 -8.20 -19.99 -4.38
CA LEU A 166 -7.86 -18.81 -3.60
C LEU A 166 -8.67 -17.58 -4.01
N THR A 167 -8.97 -17.40 -5.31
CA THR A 167 -9.80 -16.27 -5.76
C THR A 167 -11.27 -16.41 -5.32
N ASP A 168 -11.75 -17.64 -5.17
CA ASP A 168 -13.12 -17.91 -4.70
C ASP A 168 -13.38 -17.39 -3.28
N LEU A 169 -12.33 -17.22 -2.46
CA LEU A 169 -12.43 -16.63 -1.12
C LEU A 169 -12.97 -15.19 -1.14
N LEU A 170 -12.89 -14.49 -2.28
CA LEU A 170 -13.41 -13.13 -2.43
C LEU A 170 -14.90 -13.09 -2.81
N SER A 171 -15.53 -14.24 -3.05
CA SER A 171 -16.94 -14.34 -3.46
C SER A 171 -17.91 -14.59 -2.30
N VAL A 172 -17.41 -14.58 -1.05
CA VAL A 172 -18.15 -14.92 0.18
C VAL A 172 -18.81 -13.69 0.81
#